data_AF-A0A532UVG6-F1
#
_entry.id   AF-A0A532UVG6-F1
#
_cell.length_a   1.000
_cell.length_b   1.000
_cell.length_c   1.000
_cell.angle_alpha   90.00
_cell.angle_beta   90.00
_cell.angle_gamma   90.00
#
_symmetry.space_group_name_H-M   'P 1'
#
loop_
_entity.id
_entity.type
_entity.pdbx_description
1 polymer ?
#
loop_
_entity_poly.entity_id
_entity_poly.type
_entity_poly.pdbx_seq_one_letter_code
_entity_poly.pdbx_strand_id
1 'polypeptide(L)'
;MGKRKRTVGLIAFLKGSTDPAAGMPGCANFDHHYGGCLLADTCKVQEDQRCGYFERAVLPTAEEIGFTDVVYSAYETQVGIAGNGLLKRGQIRRCPDCGDEVGPRQRFCPKCSRRRRQQSYRRARQKHRLVRNS
;
A
#
# COMPACT_ATOMS: atom_id res chain seq x y z
N MET A 1 -5.08 -18.56 29.58
CA MET A 1 -6.25 -18.35 28.68
C MET A 1 -5.74 -17.98 27.29
N GLY A 2 -5.78 -18.89 26.33
CA GLY A 2 -5.39 -18.59 24.94
C GLY A 2 -6.41 -17.63 24.31
N LYS A 3 -5.94 -16.46 23.85
CA LYS A 3 -6.79 -15.52 23.10
C LYS A 3 -7.27 -16.24 21.84
N ARG A 4 -8.58 -16.55 21.75
CA ARG A 4 -9.18 -17.06 20.52
C ARG A 4 -8.86 -16.08 19.40
N LYS A 5 -8.14 -16.54 18.37
CA LYS A 5 -7.90 -15.75 17.16
C LYS A 5 -9.27 -15.45 16.55
N ARG A 6 -9.64 -14.18 16.46
CA ARG A 6 -10.88 -13.76 15.79
C ARG A 6 -10.70 -14.06 14.30
N THR A 7 -11.43 -15.03 13.77
CA THR A 7 -11.44 -15.34 12.34
C THR A 7 -12.62 -14.64 11.70
N VAL A 8 -12.35 -13.64 10.87
CA VAL A 8 -13.37 -12.93 10.07
C VAL A 8 -13.06 -13.20 8.60
N GLY A 9 -14.03 -13.72 7.85
CA GLY A 9 -13.87 -13.97 6.42
C GLY A 9 -13.74 -12.66 5.63
N LEU A 10 -13.06 -12.69 4.48
CA LEU A 10 -12.81 -11.50 3.64
C LEU A 10 -14.08 -10.72 3.33
N ILE A 11 -15.18 -11.39 2.97
CA ILE A 11 -16.44 -10.73 2.62
C ILE A 11 -17.09 -10.09 3.85
N ALA A 12 -16.99 -10.72 5.02
CA ALA A 12 -17.48 -10.13 6.27
C ALA A 12 -16.65 -8.90 6.65
N PHE A 13 -15.34 -8.93 6.41
CA PHE A 13 -14.46 -7.77 6.60
C PHE A 13 -14.69 -6.67 5.57
N LEU A 14 -14.95 -7.02 4.30
CA LEU A 14 -15.24 -6.07 3.24
C LEU A 14 -16.53 -5.31 3.53
N LYS A 15 -17.57 -6.04 3.93
CA LYS A 15 -18.86 -5.45 4.28
C LYS A 15 -18.75 -4.71 5.61
N GLY A 16 -18.04 -5.25 6.60
CA GLY A 16 -18.06 -4.71 7.96
C GLY A 16 -19.42 -4.93 8.61
N SER A 17 -19.61 -4.32 9.78
CA SER A 17 -20.90 -4.33 10.49
C SER A 17 -21.55 -2.95 10.47
N THR A 18 -22.86 -2.92 10.21
CA THR A 18 -23.68 -1.71 10.39
C THR A 18 -23.99 -1.44 11.87
N ASP A 19 -23.84 -2.45 12.74
CA ASP A 19 -23.97 -2.31 14.19
C ASP A 19 -22.65 -1.78 14.80
N PRO A 20 -22.65 -0.58 15.41
CA PRO A 20 -21.48 -0.02 16.09
C PRO A 20 -20.97 -0.88 17.24
N ALA A 21 -21.84 -1.65 17.90
CA ALA A 21 -21.47 -2.53 19.01
C ALA A 21 -20.66 -3.76 18.55
N ALA A 22 -20.83 -4.18 17.29
CA ALA A 22 -20.07 -5.28 16.72
C ALA A 22 -18.63 -4.90 16.36
N GLY A 23 -18.34 -3.60 16.19
CA GLY A 23 -16.99 -3.05 16.03
C GLY A 23 -16.18 -3.64 14.87
N MET A 24 -16.85 -4.19 13.85
CA MET A 24 -16.19 -4.83 12.71
C MET A 24 -15.94 -3.79 11.62
N PRO A 25 -14.68 -3.47 11.29
CA PRO A 25 -14.37 -2.50 10.25
C PRO A 25 -14.79 -3.05 8.89
N GLY A 26 -15.30 -2.15 8.05
CA GLY A 26 -15.72 -2.40 6.68
C GLY A 26 -14.91 -1.57 5.68
N CYS A 27 -15.00 -1.92 4.40
CA CYS A 27 -14.55 -1.02 3.34
C CYS A 27 -15.46 0.21 3.33
N ALA A 28 -14.92 1.40 3.61
CA ALA A 28 -15.71 2.63 3.66
C ALA A 28 -16.35 3.02 2.31
N ASN A 29 -15.91 2.39 1.21
CA ASN A 29 -16.50 2.59 -0.11
C ASN A 29 -17.58 1.56 -0.45
N PHE A 30 -17.83 0.56 0.41
CA PHE A 30 -18.87 -0.45 0.21
C PHE A 30 -20.21 0.06 0.75
N ASP A 31 -21.25 -0.03 -0.08
CA ASP A 31 -22.61 0.34 0.28
C ASP A 31 -23.43 -0.91 0.63
N HIS A 32 -23.87 -0.98 1.89
CA HIS A 32 -24.69 -2.08 2.39
C HIS A 32 -26.10 -2.14 1.81
N HIS A 33 -26.66 -0.99 1.41
CA HIS A 33 -28.03 -0.91 0.93
C HIS A 33 -28.14 -1.42 -0.51
N TYR A 34 -27.17 -1.08 -1.34
CA TYR A 34 -27.18 -1.43 -2.77
C TYR A 34 -26.29 -2.64 -3.10
N GLY A 35 -25.45 -3.09 -2.18
CA GLY A 35 -24.59 -4.27 -2.40
C GLY A 35 -23.44 -4.01 -3.39
N GLY A 36 -22.95 -2.78 -3.45
CA GLY A 36 -21.96 -2.32 -4.41
C GLY A 36 -20.99 -1.31 -3.81
N CYS A 37 -20.28 -0.54 -4.66
CA CYS A 37 -19.46 0.56 -4.19
C CYS A 37 -20.23 1.88 -4.26
N LEU A 38 -19.93 2.85 -3.39
CA LEU A 38 -20.54 4.19 -3.46
C LEU A 38 -20.33 4.91 -4.80
N LEU A 39 -19.24 4.58 -5.50
CA LEU A 39 -18.85 5.19 -6.78
C LEU A 39 -18.94 4.23 -7.97
N ALA A 40 -19.43 3.00 -7.77
CA ALA A 40 -19.55 2.01 -8.83
C ALA A 40 -20.62 0.97 -8.50
N ASP A 41 -21.35 0.53 -9.52
CA ASP A 41 -22.49 -0.39 -9.37
C ASP A 41 -22.11 -1.73 -8.71
N THR A 42 -20.85 -2.15 -8.83
CA THR A 42 -20.36 -3.41 -8.26
C THR A 42 -19.06 -3.26 -7.48
N CYS A 43 -18.83 -4.19 -6.54
CA CYS A 43 -17.58 -4.28 -5.81
C CYS A 43 -16.58 -5.18 -6.54
N LYS A 44 -15.48 -4.59 -7.02
CA LYS A 44 -14.41 -5.32 -7.70
C LYS A 44 -13.88 -6.53 -6.92
N VAL A 45 -13.79 -6.44 -5.60
CA VAL A 45 -13.32 -7.56 -4.76
C VAL A 45 -14.31 -8.73 -4.77
N GLN A 46 -15.61 -8.46 -4.87
CA GLN A 46 -16.63 -9.49 -5.01
C GLN A 46 -16.65 -10.13 -6.40
N GLU A 47 -16.12 -9.41 -7.41
CA GLU A 47 -15.98 -9.89 -8.78
C GLU A 47 -14.61 -10.52 -9.07
N ASP A 48 -13.87 -10.94 -8.03
CA ASP A 48 -12.53 -11.53 -8.15
C ASP A 48 -11.50 -10.61 -8.84
N GLN A 49 -11.74 -9.30 -8.82
CA GLN A 49 -10.88 -8.28 -9.42
C GLN A 49 -10.12 -7.48 -8.36
N ARG A 50 -8.95 -7.00 -8.76
CA ARG A 50 -8.14 -6.10 -7.93
C ARG A 50 -8.85 -4.77 -7.71
N CYS A 51 -8.92 -4.37 -6.44
CA CYS A 51 -9.49 -3.08 -6.06
C CYS A 51 -8.39 -2.16 -5.49
N GLY A 52 -7.98 -1.16 -6.27
CA GLY A 52 -6.93 -0.24 -5.85
C GLY A 52 -7.28 0.62 -4.62
N TYR A 53 -8.56 0.80 -4.29
CA TYR A 53 -8.96 1.40 -3.01
C TYR A 53 -8.76 0.41 -1.86
N PHE A 54 -9.26 -0.81 -2.02
CA PHE A 54 -9.12 -1.88 -1.04
C PHE A 54 -7.64 -2.13 -0.70
N GLU A 55 -6.77 -2.17 -1.71
CA GLU A 55 -5.33 -2.39 -1.54
C GLU A 55 -4.60 -1.24 -0.82
N ARG A 56 -5.04 0.01 -1.00
CA ARG A 56 -4.35 1.20 -0.46
C ARG A 56 -4.88 1.67 0.88
N ALA A 57 -6.14 1.38 1.20
CA ALA A 57 -6.80 1.87 2.40
C ALA A 57 -7.23 0.71 3.30
N VAL A 58 -7.96 -0.27 2.75
CA VAL A 58 -8.59 -1.32 3.56
C VAL A 58 -7.60 -2.37 4.05
N LEU A 59 -6.68 -2.82 3.18
CA LEU A 59 -5.63 -3.77 3.55
C LEU A 59 -4.66 -3.22 4.61
N PRO A 60 -4.11 -1.99 4.49
CA PRO A 60 -3.31 -1.38 5.56
C PRO A 60 -4.07 -1.25 6.87
N THR A 61 -5.33 -0.82 6.83
CA THR A 61 -6.15 -0.77 8.05
C THR A 61 -6.31 -2.14 8.68
N ALA A 62 -6.57 -3.20 7.88
CA ALA A 62 -6.63 -4.58 8.37
C ALA A 62 -5.35 -5.05 9.07
N GLU A 63 -4.19 -4.57 8.59
CA GLU A 63 -2.89 -4.84 9.20
C GLU A 63 -2.75 -4.15 10.56
N GLU A 64 -3.11 -2.86 10.66
CA GLU A 64 -3.02 -2.08 11.91
C GLU A 64 -3.86 -2.67 13.05
N ILE A 65 -5.00 -3.28 12.72
CA ILE A 65 -5.92 -3.90 13.70
C ILE A 65 -5.65 -5.41 13.92
N GLY A 66 -4.60 -5.97 13.31
CA GLY A 66 -4.15 -7.35 13.55
C GLY A 66 -4.93 -8.44 12.80
N PHE A 67 -5.62 -8.10 11.71
CA PHE A 67 -6.30 -9.05 10.82
C PHE A 67 -5.46 -9.42 9.56
N THR A 68 -4.17 -9.09 9.55
CA THR A 68 -3.27 -9.22 8.39
C THR A 68 -3.35 -10.59 7.72
N ASP A 69 -3.06 -11.67 8.45
CA ASP A 69 -2.92 -12.99 7.82
C ASP A 69 -4.24 -13.51 7.23
N VAL A 70 -5.38 -13.20 7.85
CA VAL A 70 -6.69 -13.70 7.42
C VAL A 70 -7.22 -12.90 6.23
N VAL A 71 -7.15 -11.57 6.30
CA VAL A 71 -7.72 -10.70 5.27
C VAL A 71 -6.84 -10.63 4.03
N TYR A 72 -5.50 -10.54 4.20
CA TYR A 72 -4.60 -10.50 3.04
C TYR A 72 -4.59 -11.82 2.28
N SER A 73 -4.45 -12.96 2.96
CA SER A 73 -4.38 -14.26 2.26
C SER A 73 -5.70 -14.58 1.55
N ALA A 74 -6.83 -14.28 2.20
CA ALA A 74 -8.13 -14.45 1.58
C ALA A 74 -8.30 -13.51 0.37
N TYR A 75 -7.85 -12.24 0.47
CA TYR A 75 -7.86 -11.33 -0.67
C TYR A 75 -6.98 -11.83 -1.82
N GLU A 76 -5.73 -12.21 -1.56
CA GLU A 76 -4.80 -12.72 -2.58
C GLU A 76 -5.33 -13.95 -3.30
N THR A 77 -6.03 -14.82 -2.56
CA THR A 77 -6.72 -15.99 -3.11
C THR A 77 -7.91 -15.55 -3.97
N GLN A 78 -8.75 -14.65 -3.47
CA GLN A 78 -9.95 -14.16 -4.16
C GLN A 78 -9.60 -13.51 -5.51
N VAL A 79 -8.59 -12.64 -5.55
CA VAL A 79 -8.23 -11.89 -6.76
C VAL A 79 -7.18 -12.60 -7.63
N GLY A 80 -6.92 -13.88 -7.38
CA GLY A 80 -6.03 -14.71 -8.20
C GLY A 80 -4.55 -14.27 -8.20
N ILE A 81 -4.07 -13.63 -7.14
CA ILE A 81 -2.69 -13.14 -7.02
C ILE A 81 -1.74 -14.22 -6.43
N ALA A 82 -2.31 -15.28 -5.83
CA ALA A 82 -1.58 -16.40 -5.24
C ALA A 82 -0.80 -17.19 -6.31
N GLY A 83 0.44 -16.77 -6.58
CA GLY A 83 1.36 -17.49 -7.45
C GLY A 83 2.48 -16.65 -8.04
N ASN A 84 2.21 -15.39 -8.46
CA ASN A 84 3.21 -14.59 -9.20
C ASN A 84 3.20 -13.07 -8.93
N GLY A 85 2.59 -12.61 -7.83
CA GLY A 85 3.07 -11.43 -7.10
C GLY A 85 2.19 -10.18 -7.01
N LEU A 86 2.67 -9.23 -6.19
CA LEU A 86 2.36 -7.79 -6.15
C LEU A 86 1.29 -7.26 -5.18
N LEU A 87 1.13 -7.88 -4.01
CA LEU A 87 1.00 -7.06 -2.80
C LEU A 87 2.38 -7.01 -2.15
N LYS A 88 3.24 -6.10 -2.63
CA LYS A 88 4.52 -5.83 -1.97
C LYS A 88 4.23 -5.22 -0.60
N ARG A 89 3.95 -6.07 0.40
CA ARG A 89 4.02 -5.76 1.83
C ARG A 89 5.25 -4.92 2.03
N GLY A 90 5.07 -3.65 2.36
CA GLY A 90 6.02 -2.55 2.23
C GLY A 90 7.46 -2.99 2.01
N GLN A 91 7.80 -3.42 0.79
CA GLN A 91 9.15 -3.92 0.52
C GLN A 91 10.04 -2.70 0.71
N ILE A 92 10.77 -2.70 1.83
CA ILE A 92 11.67 -1.62 2.19
C ILE A 92 12.65 -1.50 1.04
N ARG A 93 12.44 -0.48 0.20
CA ARG A 93 13.31 -0.24 -0.95
C ARG A 93 14.62 0.26 -0.39
N ARG A 94 15.71 -0.39 -0.79
CA ARG A 94 17.05 -0.05 -0.32
C ARG A 94 17.73 0.88 -1.33
N CYS A 95 18.49 1.84 -0.81
CA CYS A 95 19.23 2.79 -1.62
C CYS A 95 20.36 2.03 -2.34
N PRO A 96 20.50 2.17 -3.66
CA PRO A 96 21.54 1.46 -4.40
C PRO A 96 22.97 1.90 -4.02
N ASP A 97 23.12 3.10 -3.45
CA ASP A 97 24.44 3.67 -3.13
C ASP A 97 24.91 3.31 -1.70
N CYS A 98 23.98 3.10 -0.76
CA CYS A 98 24.34 2.93 0.66
C CYS A 98 23.51 1.88 1.42
N GLY A 99 22.50 1.26 0.79
CA GLY A 99 21.63 0.29 1.44
C GLY A 99 20.61 0.88 2.43
N ASP A 100 20.60 2.19 2.68
CA ASP A 100 19.59 2.83 3.54
C ASP A 100 18.17 2.67 2.99
N GLU A 101 17.18 2.78 3.87
CA GLU A 101 15.77 2.73 3.50
C GLU A 101 15.38 3.94 2.65
N VAL A 102 14.56 3.68 1.64
CA VAL A 102 14.11 4.65 0.65
C VAL A 102 12.61 4.79 0.75
N GLY A 103 12.16 6.04 0.92
CA GLY A 103 10.75 6.35 1.02
C GLY A 103 9.97 6.06 -0.28
N PRO A 104 8.63 6.12 -0.23
CA PRO A 104 7.79 5.88 -1.39
C PRO A 104 8.20 6.76 -2.58
N ARG A 105 8.28 6.16 -3.77
CA ARG A 105 8.64 6.82 -5.04
C ARG A 105 10.06 7.43 -5.09
N GLN A 106 10.88 7.28 -4.06
CA GLN A 106 12.28 7.73 -4.10
C GLN A 106 13.17 6.64 -4.72
N ARG A 107 14.24 7.05 -5.41
CA ARG A 107 15.27 6.14 -5.96
C ARG A 107 16.50 6.03 -5.06
N PHE A 108 16.81 7.08 -4.30
CA PHE A 108 17.95 7.18 -3.41
C PHE A 108 17.47 7.66 -2.04
N CYS A 109 18.20 7.30 -0.98
CA CYS A 109 17.92 7.86 0.34
C CYS A 109 18.18 9.39 0.36
N PRO A 110 17.62 10.13 1.33
CA PRO A 110 17.80 11.59 1.42
C PRO A 110 19.27 12.04 1.42
N LYS A 111 20.16 11.27 2.05
CA LYS A 111 21.60 11.55 2.10
C LYS A 111 22.26 11.45 0.72
N CYS A 112 22.07 10.34 0.02
CA CYS A 112 22.65 10.10 -1.30
C CYS A 112 22.05 11.04 -2.36
N SER A 113 20.74 11.30 -2.29
CA SER A 113 20.07 12.28 -3.15
C SER A 113 20.66 13.68 -3.01
N ARG A 114 20.86 14.17 -1.78
CA ARG A 114 21.48 15.49 -1.51
C ARG A 114 22.91 15.56 -2.04
N ARG A 115 23.70 14.51 -1.84
CA ARG A 115 25.09 14.43 -2.32
C ARG A 115 25.17 14.54 -3.85
N ARG A 116 24.33 13.81 -4.58
CA ARG A 116 24.29 13.86 -6.05
C ARG A 116 23.85 15.23 -6.57
N ARG A 117 22.88 15.87 -5.91
CA ARG A 117 22.48 17.25 -6.24
C ARG A 117 23.63 18.24 -6.06
N GLN A 118 24.38 18.14 -4.97
CA GLN A 118 25.56 19.00 -4.73
C GLN A 118 26.66 18.78 -5.77
N GLN A 119 26.96 17.53 -6.14
CA GLN A 119 27.94 17.23 -7.19
C GLN A 119 27.52 17.81 -8.54
N SER A 120 26.23 17.68 -8.89
CA SER A 120 25.68 18.24 -10.13
C SER A 120 25.83 19.77 -10.16
N TYR A 121 25.52 20.45 -9.05
CA TYR A 121 25.72 21.90 -8.96
C TYR A 121 27.19 22.32 -9.03
N ARG A 122 28.11 21.58 -8.39
CA ARG A 122 29.56 21.85 -8.50
C ARG A 122 30.03 21.75 -9.95
N ARG A 123 29.65 20.68 -10.66
CA ARG A 123 29.98 20.48 -12.08
C ARG A 123 29.40 21.59 -12.97
N ALA A 124 28.15 21.97 -12.76
CA ALA A 124 27.52 23.07 -13.49
C ALA A 124 28.25 24.41 -13.27
N ARG A 125 28.60 24.74 -12.01
CA ARG A 125 29.35 25.97 -11.69
C ARG A 125 30.75 25.96 -12.30
N GLN A 126 31.45 24.83 -12.29
CA GLN A 126 32.76 24.69 -12.93
C GLN A 126 32.64 24.93 -14.45
N LYS A 127 31.64 24.32 -15.11
CA LYS A 127 31.38 24.55 -16.53
C LYS A 127 31.13 26.03 -16.84
N HIS A 128 30.28 26.70 -16.04
CA HIS A 128 30.02 28.13 -16.23
C HIS A 128 31.25 29.02 -16.02
N ARG A 129 32.14 28.68 -15.08
CA ARG A 129 33.41 29.41 -14.89
C ARG A 129 34.34 29.26 -16.08
N LEU A 130 34.48 28.04 -16.61
CA LEU A 130 35.30 27.78 -17.78
C LEU A 130 34.78 28.57 -19.00
N VAL A 131 33.46 28.54 -19.24
CA VAL A 131 32.83 29.29 -20.34
C VAL A 131 32.98 30.81 -20.20
N ARG A 132 32.98 31.38 -18.99
CA ARG A 132 33.17 32.84 -18.79
C ARG A 132 34.63 33.29 -18.89
N ASN A 133 35.58 32.38 -18.71
CA ASN A 133 37.02 32.65 -18.78
C ASN A 133 37.64 32.26 -20.14
N SER A 134 36.81 31.81 -21.09
CA SER A 134 37.16 31.55 -22.49
C SER A 134 36.69 32.72 -23.33
#